data_AF-A0A2S8X5E2-F1
#
_entry.id   AF-A0A2S8X5E2-F1
#
_cell.length_a   1.000
_cell.length_b   1.000
_cell.length_c   1.000
_cell.angle_alpha   90.00
_cell.angle_beta   90.00
_cell.angle_gamma   90.00
#
_symmetry.space_group_name_H-M   'P 1'
#
loop_
_entity.id
_entity.type
_entity.pdbx_description
1 polymer ?
#
loop_
_entity_poly.entity_id
_entity_poly.type
_entity_poly.pdbx_seq_one_letter_code
_entity_poly.pdbx_strand_id
1 'polypeptide(L)'
;MTRTVQDVKFALHTIMDKLVGNHLEPFSTEEIEILIFAFESNILFDNVAHKFLPSLKGLPEIYEAASSGVESEDGAEDKEQSYQENLITERSDMVKSILLTVLKENIFHEMKIRFGA
;
A
#
# COMPACT_ATOMS: atom_id res chain seq x y z
N MET A 1 1.68 18.57 -6.66
CA MET A 1 3.13 18.50 -6.93
C MET A 1 3.37 17.46 -8.01
N THR A 2 4.19 17.76 -9.02
CA THR A 2 4.60 16.78 -10.04
C THR A 2 5.58 15.80 -9.42
N ARG A 3 5.16 14.55 -9.16
CA ARG A 3 6.04 13.47 -8.71
C ARG A 3 6.96 13.08 -9.86
N THR A 4 8.28 13.06 -9.65
CA THR A 4 9.21 12.60 -10.69
C THR A 4 9.33 11.07 -10.66
N VAL A 5 9.73 10.47 -11.77
CA VAL A 5 9.98 9.01 -11.84
C VAL A 5 11.05 8.57 -10.84
N GLN A 6 12.00 9.45 -10.48
CA GLN A 6 13.03 9.16 -9.48
C GLN A 6 12.43 9.09 -8.06
N ASP A 7 11.53 10.01 -7.71
CA ASP A 7 10.86 10.01 -6.40
C ASP A 7 10.04 8.74 -6.21
N VAL A 8 9.36 8.31 -7.28
CA VAL A 8 8.59 7.05 -7.30
C VAL A 8 9.51 5.85 -7.08
N LYS A 9 10.67 5.79 -7.76
CA LYS A 9 11.65 4.69 -7.58
C LYS A 9 12.17 4.62 -6.15
N PHE A 10 12.50 5.74 -5.52
CA PHE A 10 12.96 5.75 -4.14
C PHE A 10 11.87 5.31 -3.16
N ALA A 11 10.66 5.85 -3.31
CA ALA A 11 9.54 5.45 -2.46
C ALA A 11 9.18 3.96 -2.61
N LEU A 12 9.33 3.40 -3.81
CA LEU A 12 9.12 1.96 -4.03
C LEU A 12 10.10 1.09 -3.24
N HIS A 13 11.34 1.52 -3.02
CA HIS A 13 12.27 0.79 -2.15
C HIS A 13 11.74 0.70 -0.72
N THR A 14 11.29 1.83 -0.16
CA THR A 14 10.69 1.89 1.18
C THR A 14 9.45 1.01 1.29
N ILE A 15 8.58 1.05 0.29
CA ILE A 15 7.35 0.23 0.21
C ILE A 15 7.70 -1.26 0.21
N MET A 16 8.70 -1.67 -0.57
CA MET A 16 9.15 -3.05 -0.61
C MET A 16 9.83 -3.50 0.69
N ASP A 17 10.57 -2.62 1.36
CA ASP A 17 11.14 -2.90 2.67
C ASP A 17 10.05 -3.12 3.74
N LYS A 18 8.97 -2.33 3.71
CA LYS A 18 7.78 -2.54 4.56
C LYS A 18 7.10 -3.88 4.25
N LEU A 19 7.03 -4.28 2.98
CA LEU A 19 6.46 -5.56 2.56
C LEU A 19 7.23 -6.75 3.12
N VAL A 20 8.57 -6.69 3.13
CA VAL A 20 9.46 -7.75 3.64
C VAL A 20 9.47 -7.81 5.17
N GLY A 21 8.91 -6.81 5.85
CA GLY A 21 8.85 -6.73 7.31
C GLY A 21 10.10 -6.13 7.95
N ASN A 22 10.91 -5.41 7.16
CA ASN A 22 12.06 -4.66 7.70
C ASN A 22 11.61 -3.45 8.53
N HIS A 23 10.39 -2.96 8.28
CA HIS A 23 9.74 -1.87 9.00
C HIS A 23 8.35 -2.30 9.43
N LEU A 24 8.00 -2.07 10.70
CA LEU A 24 6.68 -2.40 11.27
C LEU A 24 5.62 -1.33 11.02
N GLU A 25 6.03 -0.19 10.46
CA GLU A 25 5.13 0.91 10.17
C GLU A 25 4.10 0.53 9.10
N PRO A 26 2.82 0.91 9.27
CA PRO A 26 1.79 0.70 8.27
C PRO A 26 2.10 1.48 6.98
N PHE A 27 1.48 1.06 5.88
CA PHE A 27 1.54 1.83 4.64
C PHE A 27 0.78 3.14 4.81
N SER A 28 1.43 4.26 4.53
CA SER A 28 0.80 5.59 4.56
C SER A 28 -0.09 5.81 3.33
N THR A 29 -0.94 6.83 3.39
CA THR A 29 -1.80 7.18 2.25
C THR A 29 -0.95 7.62 1.04
N GLU A 30 0.15 8.34 1.27
CA GLU A 30 1.08 8.74 0.22
C GLU A 30 1.75 7.54 -0.46
N GLU A 31 2.15 6.52 0.31
CA GLU A 31 2.74 5.29 -0.22
C GLU A 31 1.76 4.52 -1.10
N ILE A 32 0.48 4.48 -0.72
CA ILE A 32 -0.59 3.85 -1.53
C ILE A 32 -0.80 4.62 -2.83
N GLU A 33 -0.80 5.95 -2.80
CA GLU A 33 -0.91 6.75 -4.03
C GLU A 33 0.30 6.56 -4.96
N ILE A 34 1.50 6.42 -4.39
CA ILE A 34 2.71 6.11 -5.17
C ILE A 34 2.59 4.72 -5.81
N LEU A 35 2.04 3.73 -5.09
CA LEU A 35 1.74 2.41 -5.66
C LEU A 35 0.74 2.48 -6.81
N ILE A 36 -0.35 3.24 -6.63
CA ILE A 36 -1.34 3.46 -7.69
C ILE A 36 -0.67 4.07 -8.93
N PHE A 37 0.13 5.12 -8.74
CA PHE A 37 0.85 5.76 -9.83
C PHE A 37 1.83 4.80 -10.53
N ALA A 38 2.56 3.99 -9.77
CA ALA A 38 3.49 3.01 -10.31
C ALA A 38 2.79 1.94 -11.14
N PHE A 39 1.61 1.48 -10.69
CA PHE A 39 0.77 0.52 -11.38
C PHE A 39 0.15 1.10 -12.66
N GLU A 40 -0.30 2.37 -12.63
CA GLU A 40 -0.84 3.07 -13.81
C GLU A 40 0.22 3.35 -14.87
N SER A 41 1.46 3.60 -14.43
CA SER A 41 2.57 3.97 -15.31
C SER A 41 3.37 2.78 -15.85
N ASN A 42 2.97 1.53 -15.54
CA ASN A 42 3.75 0.32 -15.81
C ASN A 42 5.22 0.46 -15.38
N ILE A 43 5.47 1.14 -14.26
CA ILE A 43 6.83 1.25 -13.70
C ILE A 43 7.21 -0.07 -13.01
N LEU A 44 6.21 -0.78 -12.47
CA LEU A 44 6.34 -2.08 -11.84
C LEU A 44 5.33 -3.08 -12.43
N PHE A 45 5.76 -4.33 -12.56
CA PHE A 45 4.91 -5.49 -12.90
C PHE A 45 4.11 -5.28 -14.19
N ASP A 46 4.82 -5.00 -15.29
CA ASP A 46 4.30 -4.72 -16.63
C ASP A 46 3.01 -5.49 -16.95
N ASN A 47 1.91 -4.75 -17.21
CA ASN A 47 0.58 -5.27 -17.57
C ASN A 47 -0.12 -6.19 -16.54
N VAL A 48 0.57 -6.65 -15.49
CA VAL A 48 0.00 -7.46 -14.40
C VAL A 48 -0.59 -6.55 -13.33
N ALA A 49 0.14 -5.51 -12.94
CA ALA A 49 -0.25 -4.56 -11.91
C ALA A 49 -1.60 -3.87 -12.17
N HIS A 50 -1.91 -3.53 -13.43
CA HIS A 50 -3.15 -2.83 -13.80
C HIS A 50 -4.42 -3.56 -13.36
N LYS A 51 -4.41 -4.90 -13.29
CA LYS A 51 -5.57 -5.70 -12.87
C LYS A 51 -5.93 -5.49 -11.39
N PHE A 52 -4.98 -5.02 -10.60
CA PHE A 52 -5.11 -4.83 -9.15
C PHE A 52 -5.31 -3.37 -8.75
N LEU A 53 -5.31 -2.44 -9.73
CA LEU A 53 -5.64 -1.03 -9.48
C LEU A 53 -7.00 -0.82 -8.81
N PRO A 54 -8.09 -1.53 -9.18
CA PRO A 54 -9.37 -1.39 -8.49
C PRO A 54 -9.27 -1.75 -7.00
N SER A 55 -8.46 -2.77 -6.66
CA SER A 55 -8.26 -3.19 -5.27
C SER A 55 -7.50 -2.14 -4.47
N LEU A 56 -6.47 -1.50 -5.04
CA LEU A 56 -5.75 -0.40 -4.37
C LEU A 56 -6.61 0.85 -4.21
N LYS A 57 -7.37 1.23 -5.24
CA LYS A 57 -8.25 2.40 -5.22
C LYS A 57 -9.47 2.23 -4.32
N GLY A 58 -9.86 0.98 -4.02
CA GLY A 58 -10.96 0.64 -3.13
C GLY A 58 -10.59 0.62 -1.65
N LEU A 59 -9.32 0.85 -1.30
CA LEU A 59 -8.88 0.89 0.09
C LEU A 59 -9.46 2.10 0.82
N PRO A 60 -9.84 1.97 2.10
CA PRO A 60 -10.37 3.09 2.88
C PRO A 60 -9.31 4.18 3.02
N GLU A 61 -9.70 5.43 2.72
CA GLU A 61 -8.88 6.61 2.99
C GLU A 61 -8.77 6.80 4.51
N ILE A 62 -7.54 6.82 5.02
CA ILE A 62 -7.26 7.14 6.41
C ILE A 62 -6.66 8.54 6.41
N TYR A 63 -7.41 9.49 6.97
CA TYR A 63 -6.95 10.85 7.19
C TYR A 63 -6.18 10.87 8.51
N GLU A 64 -4.84 10.94 8.45
CA GLU A 64 -3.94 10.99 9.62
C GLU A 64 -4.17 12.22 10.54
N ALA A 65 -5.06 13.13 10.18
CA ALA A 65 -5.29 14.41 10.86
C ALA A 65 -6.07 14.33 12.19
N ALA A 66 -6.63 13.18 12.59
CA ALA A 66 -7.49 13.10 13.78
C ALA A 66 -6.76 12.70 15.09
N SER A 67 -5.45 12.48 15.08
CA SER A 67 -4.69 12.11 16.29
C SER A 67 -4.02 13.30 17.00
N SER A 68 -4.18 14.52 16.49
CA SER A 68 -3.54 15.72 17.02
C SER A 68 -4.53 16.59 17.81
N GLY A 69 -4.81 16.16 19.04
CA GLY A 69 -5.11 17.06 20.17
C GLY A 69 -6.55 17.57 20.31
N VAL A 70 -7.33 16.92 21.18
CA VAL A 70 -8.17 17.60 22.17
C VAL A 70 -8.19 16.71 23.41
N GLU A 71 -7.64 17.21 24.52
CA GLU A 71 -7.88 16.63 25.85
C GLU A 71 -9.38 16.71 26.14
N SER A 72 -10.09 15.58 26.21
CA SER A 72 -11.43 15.54 26.78
C SER A 72 -11.66 14.21 27.49
N GLU A 73 -11.88 14.32 28.79
CA GLU A 73 -12.15 13.23 29.71
C GLU A 73 -13.28 12.30 29.22
N ASP A 74 -13.16 11.01 29.61
CA ASP A 74 -14.23 10.03 29.81
C ASP A 74 -14.35 8.87 28.79
N GLY A 75 -13.56 7.81 28.98
CA GLY A 75 -13.90 6.38 28.74
C GLY A 75 -14.29 5.88 27.34
N ALA A 76 -14.54 6.76 26.38
CA ALA A 76 -14.95 6.47 25.01
C ALA A 76 -13.76 6.54 24.02
N GLU A 77 -12.72 7.31 24.36
CA GLU A 77 -11.52 7.51 23.52
C GLU A 77 -10.73 6.22 23.29
N ASP A 78 -10.61 5.34 24.30
CA ASP A 78 -9.85 4.09 24.19
C ASP A 78 -10.43 3.12 23.12
N LYS A 79 -11.76 3.14 22.93
CA LYS A 79 -12.43 2.30 21.92
C LYS A 79 -12.33 2.88 20.53
N GLU A 80 -12.41 4.21 20.39
CA GLU A 80 -12.24 4.88 19.11
C GLU A 80 -10.80 4.82 18.61
N GLN A 81 -9.81 4.97 19.51
CA GLN A 81 -8.39 4.80 19.18
C GLN A 81 -8.08 3.37 18.75
N SER A 82 -8.56 2.36 19.50
CA SER A 82 -8.39 0.95 19.12
C SER A 82 -9.05 0.62 17.78
N TYR A 83 -10.22 1.18 17.48
CA TYR A 83 -10.87 0.99 16.19
C TYR A 83 -10.06 1.58 15.03
N GLN A 84 -9.49 2.79 15.20
CA GLN A 84 -8.64 3.39 14.18
C GLN A 84 -7.33 2.62 13.97
N GLU A 85 -6.69 2.17 15.04
CA GLU A 85 -5.47 1.37 14.97
C GLU A 85 -5.70 0.03 14.25
N ASN A 86 -6.82 -0.63 14.55
CA ASN A 86 -7.24 -1.85 13.84
C ASN A 86 -7.47 -1.58 12.35
N LEU A 87 -8.12 -0.47 11.99
CA LEU A 87 -8.40 -0.11 10.59
C LEU A 87 -7.11 0.22 9.81
N ILE A 88 -6.14 0.88 10.45
CA ILE A 88 -4.80 1.13 9.88
C ILE A 88 -4.08 -0.19 9.61
N THR A 89 -4.13 -1.11 10.56
CA THR A 89 -3.49 -2.43 10.46
C THR A 89 -4.14 -3.27 9.35
N GLU A 90 -5.47 -3.29 9.31
CA GLU A 90 -6.23 -4.00 8.29
C GLU A 90 -5.94 -3.45 6.90
N ARG A 91 -5.93 -2.13 6.72
CA ARG A 91 -5.54 -1.48 5.46
C ARG A 91 -4.14 -1.89 5.04
N SER A 92 -3.19 -1.88 5.98
CA SER A 92 -1.80 -2.27 5.72
C SER A 92 -1.71 -3.73 5.23
N ASP A 93 -2.44 -4.63 5.85
CA ASP A 93 -2.47 -6.04 5.46
C ASP A 93 -3.15 -6.27 4.10
N MET A 94 -4.19 -5.49 3.77
CA MET A 94 -4.76 -5.49 2.42
C MET A 94 -3.73 -5.05 1.37
N VAL A 95 -2.96 -3.99 1.63
CA VAL A 95 -1.88 -3.53 0.73
C VAL A 95 -0.84 -4.63 0.53
N LYS A 96 -0.39 -5.28 1.62
CA LYS A 96 0.55 -6.42 1.53
C LYS A 96 0.00 -7.55 0.68
N SER A 97 -1.25 -7.93 0.90
CA SER A 97 -1.92 -8.99 0.15
C SER A 97 -1.99 -8.69 -1.35
N ILE A 98 -2.32 -7.45 -1.70
CA ILE A 98 -2.33 -6.99 -3.10
C ILE A 98 -0.92 -7.10 -3.70
N LEU A 99 0.10 -6.55 -3.03
CA LEU A 99 1.47 -6.56 -3.53
C LEU A 99 2.01 -7.98 -3.71
N LEU A 100 1.81 -8.87 -2.73
CA LEU A 100 2.21 -10.27 -2.84
C LEU A 100 1.51 -10.98 -4.00
N THR A 101 0.22 -10.68 -4.21
CA THR A 101 -0.53 -11.25 -5.33
C THR A 101 0.02 -10.76 -6.67
N VAL A 102 0.32 -9.46 -6.79
CA VAL A 102 0.91 -8.89 -8.02
C VAL A 102 2.29 -9.50 -8.29
N LEU A 103 3.16 -9.60 -7.27
CA LEU A 103 4.47 -10.25 -7.36
C LEU A 103 4.35 -11.69 -7.85
N LYS A 104 3.47 -12.46 -7.23
CA LYS A 104 3.19 -13.84 -7.60
C LYS A 104 2.77 -13.95 -9.07
N GLU A 105 1.78 -13.16 -9.49
CA GLU A 105 1.28 -13.18 -10.87
C GLU A 105 2.36 -12.74 -11.87
N ASN A 106 3.19 -11.75 -11.51
CA ASN A 106 4.30 -11.33 -12.35
C ASN A 106 5.33 -12.46 -12.54
N ILE A 107 5.69 -13.15 -11.47
CA ILE A 107 6.60 -14.31 -11.53
C ILE A 107 6.00 -15.41 -12.41
N PHE A 108 4.72 -15.77 -12.24
CA PHE A 108 4.07 -16.77 -13.08
C PHE A 108 4.00 -16.35 -14.55
N HIS A 109 3.74 -15.07 -14.82
CA HIS A 109 3.74 -14.52 -16.17
C HIS A 109 5.12 -14.66 -16.82
N GLU A 110 6.18 -14.26 -16.13
CA GLU A 110 7.55 -14.41 -16.61
C GLU A 110 7.95 -15.88 -16.80
N MET A 111 7.57 -16.77 -15.87
CA MET A 111 7.82 -18.20 -16.01
C MET A 111 7.11 -18.78 -17.24
N LYS A 112 5.85 -18.38 -17.49
CA LYS A 112 5.11 -18.80 -18.67
C LYS A 112 5.81 -18.38 -19.96
N ILE A 113 6.30 -17.13 -20.02
CA ILE A 113 7.05 -16.62 -21.18
C ILE A 113 8.36 -17.40 -21.38
N ARG A 114 9.13 -17.62 -20.31
CA ARG A 114 10.45 -18.27 -20.41
C ARG A 114 10.38 -19.77 -20.69
N PHE A 115 9.39 -20.46 -20.14
CA PHE A 115 9.29 -21.92 -20.19
C PHE A 115 8.19 -22.46 -21.11
N GLY A 116 7.41 -21.58 -21.75
CA GLY A 116 6.49 -21.95 -22.83
C GLY A 116 5.31 -22.84 -22.37
N ALA A 117 4.54 -22.36 -21.40
CA ALA A 117 3.25 -22.97 -20.99
C ALA A 117 2.04 -22.28 -21.62
#